data_AF-A0A2D7FX41-F1
#
_entry.id   AF-A0A2D7FX41-F1
#
_cell.length_a   1.000
_cell.length_b   1.000
_cell.length_c   1.000
_cell.angle_alpha   90.00
_cell.angle_beta   90.00
_cell.angle_gamma   90.00
#
_symmetry.space_group_name_H-M   'P 1'
#
loop_
_entity.id
_entity.type
_entity.pdbx_description
1 polymer ?
#
loop_
_entity_poly.entity_id
_entity_poly.type
_entity_poly.pdbx_seq_one_letter_code
_entity_poly.pdbx_strand_id
1 'polypeptide(L)'
;QPPISAAGYSSQAMNPHFAHTVRKTETRNCSDCHLSEDGDNNAILAQTLGFGGDYIDFMGHFTYLGGQEGVEAIKVTEWEEPQAVIGSFLHETAYPDWFSEHQDKDAQLTEHYREQIDGSVGCLQHRGEYLFSAGGKNGFQVFDIASIANKGVSDRILTGPFSAMGHDTHVKTKNATCLSLVTTQPIAPLRNQGKLMREINQERPMHSIYHYAVVTDAEEGLILIDINTLADGEPRNNFLKRALTWNEKGVLEGAVHITMGGHLAYIATPEGIVIVDLKDPLKPVVRGQVGLPEARASGLQLNYLFVTHAGGLSLIDVSDPDRPQLLQDATVPLEEARGLAIARSWIYVASGAQGVAVIDAERPLKMVVQQMIGPEEGIVDAHDIAVAHTNASLFAYVADGDAGLKVLQLTDPESVPGFYGFAPVPHPKLIAEFSSSKPLYAVTRGLERDRAVDETGEQVPVFGRLGSGPLRKEDMDRMVKRADGQPWFVKDTPGTGALLPRGQTDDD
;
A
#
# COMPACT_ATOMS: atom_id res chain seq x y z
N GLN A 1 -0.72 -0.73 14.57
CA GLN A 1 -2.11 -0.67 14.04
C GLN A 1 -3.08 -1.07 15.15
N PRO A 2 -4.35 -0.59 15.14
CA PRO A 2 -5.36 -1.04 16.09
C PRO A 2 -5.75 -2.51 15.86
N PRO A 3 -6.17 -3.25 16.90
CA PRO A 3 -6.64 -4.63 16.77
C PRO A 3 -7.94 -4.74 15.95
N ILE A 4 -8.21 -5.93 15.41
CA ILE A 4 -9.43 -6.25 14.67
C ILE A 4 -10.60 -6.38 15.66
N SER A 5 -11.21 -5.23 15.99
CA SER A 5 -12.41 -5.14 16.83
C SER A 5 -13.64 -4.57 16.09
N ALA A 6 -13.52 -4.42 14.77
CA ALA A 6 -14.53 -3.86 13.86
C ALA A 6 -15.88 -4.57 13.95
N ALA A 7 -16.98 -3.83 13.81
CA ALA A 7 -18.34 -4.37 13.76
C ALA A 7 -18.73 -4.91 12.36
N GLY A 8 -17.76 -5.02 11.45
CA GLY A 8 -18.00 -5.14 10.02
C GLY A 8 -16.95 -4.33 9.28
N TYR A 9 -17.35 -3.14 8.85
CA TYR A 9 -16.44 -2.11 8.36
C TYR A 9 -15.43 -1.66 9.41
N SER A 10 -14.32 -1.09 8.93
CA SER A 10 -13.28 -0.61 9.82
C SER A 10 -13.80 0.50 10.73
N SER A 11 -13.43 0.44 12.01
CA SER A 11 -13.67 1.53 12.96
C SER A 11 -12.66 2.67 12.82
N GLN A 12 -11.66 2.50 11.94
CA GLN A 12 -10.70 3.55 11.64
C GLN A 12 -11.43 4.73 11.01
N ALA A 13 -11.31 5.92 11.62
CA ALA A 13 -11.80 7.14 11.00
C ALA A 13 -10.95 7.43 9.75
N MET A 14 -11.62 7.58 8.61
CA MET A 14 -10.98 8.08 7.39
C MET A 14 -10.44 9.49 7.66
N ASN A 15 -9.16 9.68 7.40
CA ASN A 15 -8.53 11.00 7.45
C ASN A 15 -8.25 11.45 6.01
N PRO A 16 -8.98 12.42 5.44
CA PRO A 16 -8.67 12.89 4.10
C PRO A 16 -7.36 13.70 4.06
N HIS A 17 -6.81 14.09 5.22
CA HIS A 17 -5.60 14.92 5.38
C HIS A 17 -5.48 16.02 4.32
N PHE A 18 -6.55 16.81 4.21
CA PHE A 18 -6.61 17.93 3.26
C PHE A 18 -5.52 18.96 3.62
N ALA A 19 -4.96 19.61 2.61
CA ALA A 19 -3.91 20.62 2.80
C ALA A 19 -4.40 21.72 3.76
N HIS A 20 -3.64 21.99 4.82
CA HIS A 20 -4.04 22.92 5.89
C HIS A 20 -3.98 24.40 5.48
N THR A 21 -3.23 24.74 4.44
CA THR A 21 -3.14 26.13 3.97
C THR A 21 -4.33 26.42 3.08
N VAL A 22 -5.39 26.99 3.69
CA VAL A 22 -6.51 27.55 2.94
C VAL A 22 -6.23 29.01 2.50
N ARG A 23 -5.70 29.23 1.30
CA ARG A 23 -5.42 30.55 0.70
C ARG A 23 -6.64 31.10 -0.05
N LYS A 24 -6.59 32.41 -0.35
CA LYS A 24 -7.66 33.18 -1.04
C LYS A 24 -7.99 32.70 -2.46
N THR A 25 -7.24 31.76 -3.02
CA THR A 25 -7.39 31.22 -4.38
C THR A 25 -8.12 29.87 -4.42
N GLU A 26 -8.67 29.35 -3.32
CA GLU A 26 -9.34 28.03 -3.29
C GLU A 26 -10.86 28.10 -3.55
N THR A 27 -11.26 28.85 -4.56
CA THR A 27 -12.59 28.55 -5.11
C THR A 27 -12.45 27.18 -5.78
N ARG A 28 -13.21 26.19 -5.27
CA ARG A 28 -13.26 24.87 -5.89
C ARG A 28 -13.56 25.02 -7.38
N ASN A 29 -12.72 24.42 -8.21
CA ASN A 29 -12.86 24.45 -9.65
C ASN A 29 -13.54 23.18 -10.16
N CYS A 30 -13.74 23.12 -11.48
CA CYS A 30 -14.30 21.93 -12.09
C CYS A 30 -13.33 20.75 -11.98
N SER A 31 -12.01 20.99 -12.08
CA SER A 31 -10.99 19.94 -11.96
C SER A 31 -10.86 19.32 -10.56
N ASP A 32 -11.50 19.89 -9.53
CA ASP A 32 -11.58 19.25 -8.21
C ASP A 32 -12.48 18.01 -8.21
N CYS A 33 -13.44 17.95 -9.13
CA CYS A 33 -14.47 16.89 -9.19
C CYS A 33 -14.48 16.13 -10.53
N HIS A 34 -13.77 16.62 -11.54
CA HIS A 34 -13.74 16.08 -12.91
C HIS A 34 -12.29 15.95 -13.40
N LEU A 35 -12.04 15.15 -14.44
CA LEU A 35 -10.68 14.97 -14.97
C LEU A 35 -10.16 16.28 -15.57
N SER A 36 -8.92 16.67 -15.25
CA SER A 36 -8.28 17.87 -15.80
C SER A 36 -7.84 17.63 -17.25
N GLU A 37 -8.14 18.56 -18.17
CA GLU A 37 -7.59 18.55 -19.54
C GLU A 37 -6.05 18.59 -19.55
N ASP A 38 -5.42 19.15 -18.51
CA ASP A 38 -3.97 19.20 -18.35
C ASP A 38 -3.39 17.88 -17.78
N GLY A 39 -4.25 16.97 -17.31
CA GLY A 39 -3.90 15.64 -16.84
C GLY A 39 -3.11 15.61 -15.53
N ASP A 40 -3.25 16.64 -14.69
CA ASP A 40 -2.48 16.88 -13.46
C ASP A 40 -3.23 16.57 -12.15
N ASN A 41 -4.46 16.05 -12.22
CA ASN A 41 -5.31 15.87 -11.04
C ASN A 41 -5.63 14.41 -10.69
N ASN A 42 -4.89 13.43 -11.21
CA ASN A 42 -5.15 12.00 -10.97
C ASN A 42 -5.13 11.64 -9.48
N ALA A 43 -4.09 12.07 -8.76
CA ALA A 43 -3.95 11.85 -7.32
C ALA A 43 -5.00 12.62 -6.50
N ILE A 44 -5.35 13.84 -6.94
CA ILE A 44 -6.39 14.66 -6.30
C ILE A 44 -7.75 13.97 -6.40
N LEU A 45 -8.09 13.45 -7.59
CA LEU A 45 -9.33 12.71 -7.79
C LEU A 45 -9.35 11.38 -7.04
N ALA A 46 -8.24 10.64 -6.99
CA ALA A 46 -8.14 9.43 -6.17
C ALA A 46 -8.49 9.71 -4.69
N GLN A 47 -7.93 10.79 -4.13
CA GLN A 47 -8.25 11.23 -2.78
C GLN A 47 -9.71 11.72 -2.65
N THR A 48 -10.18 12.52 -3.60
CA THR A 48 -11.54 13.12 -3.58
C THR A 48 -12.64 12.05 -3.64
N LEU A 49 -12.41 11.00 -4.42
CA LEU A 49 -13.32 9.86 -4.55
C LEU A 49 -13.22 8.88 -3.37
N GLY A 50 -12.21 9.03 -2.50
CA GLY A 50 -12.02 8.22 -1.30
C GLY A 50 -11.28 6.90 -1.55
N PHE A 51 -10.59 6.74 -2.68
CA PHE A 51 -9.69 5.60 -2.91
C PHE A 51 -8.43 5.69 -2.04
N GLY A 52 -8.12 6.90 -1.57
CA GLY A 52 -6.87 7.23 -0.88
C GLY A 52 -5.82 7.74 -1.86
N GLY A 53 -4.77 8.36 -1.33
CA GLY A 53 -3.55 8.65 -2.06
C GLY A 53 -2.34 8.01 -1.41
N ASP A 54 -2.55 7.09 -0.46
CA ASP A 54 -1.55 6.36 0.35
C ASP A 54 -0.55 7.28 1.11
N TYR A 55 -0.82 8.58 1.13
CA TYR A 55 0.06 9.59 1.69
C TYR A 55 0.13 9.55 3.21
N ILE A 56 -1.00 9.17 3.83
CA ILE A 56 -1.13 9.14 5.28
C ILE A 56 -1.21 7.74 5.84
N ASP A 57 -0.77 6.76 5.04
CA ASP A 57 -0.61 5.40 5.50
C ASP A 57 0.23 5.39 6.77
N PHE A 58 -0.07 4.48 7.68
CA PHE A 58 0.57 4.47 8.98
C PHE A 58 1.38 3.19 9.20
N MET A 59 2.69 3.37 9.41
CA MET A 59 3.56 2.36 9.98
C MET A 59 3.53 2.49 11.49
N GLY A 60 3.35 1.36 12.18
CA GLY A 60 3.28 1.35 13.63
C GLY A 60 4.65 1.54 14.29
N HIS A 61 4.67 1.29 15.60
CA HIS A 61 5.91 1.27 16.39
C HIS A 61 6.99 0.32 15.84
N PHE A 62 6.55 -0.79 15.24
CA PHE A 62 7.37 -1.74 14.50
C PHE A 62 7.00 -1.73 13.03
N THR A 63 8.03 -1.76 12.16
CA THR A 63 7.89 -2.06 10.73
C THR A 63 8.29 -3.51 10.49
N TYR A 64 7.52 -4.21 9.66
CA TYR A 64 7.73 -5.62 9.35
C TYR A 64 8.39 -5.78 7.99
N LEU A 65 9.42 -6.61 7.93
CA LEU A 65 10.15 -6.93 6.71
C LEU A 65 10.22 -8.44 6.50
N GLY A 66 10.21 -8.83 5.24
CA GLY A 66 10.41 -10.19 4.77
C GLY A 66 11.77 -10.30 4.11
N GLY A 67 12.44 -11.42 4.32
CA GLY A 67 13.75 -11.64 3.75
C GLY A 67 14.07 -13.11 3.60
N GLN A 68 15.35 -13.38 3.37
CA GLN A 68 15.86 -14.75 3.42
C GLN A 68 15.69 -15.32 4.83
N GLU A 69 15.12 -16.52 4.94
CA GLU A 69 15.00 -17.33 6.16
C GLU A 69 14.28 -16.63 7.33
N GLY A 70 13.31 -15.76 7.07
CA GLY A 70 12.56 -15.13 8.17
C GLY A 70 11.76 -13.88 7.85
N VAL A 71 11.06 -13.44 8.90
CA VAL A 71 10.43 -12.13 9.01
C VAL A 71 11.08 -11.38 10.18
N GLU A 72 11.27 -10.07 10.00
CA GLU A 72 11.84 -9.17 11.01
C GLU A 72 10.80 -8.12 11.39
N ALA A 73 10.65 -7.86 12.68
CA ALA A 73 9.96 -6.69 13.20
C ALA A 73 10.99 -5.74 13.79
N ILE A 74 11.16 -4.57 13.19
CA ILE A 74 12.17 -3.58 13.58
C ILE A 74 11.46 -2.40 14.22
N LYS A 75 11.89 -2.00 15.42
CA LYS A 75 11.35 -0.80 16.07
C LYS A 75 11.84 0.44 15.34
N VAL A 76 10.90 1.25 14.85
CA VAL A 76 11.19 2.45 14.05
C VAL A 76 10.75 3.75 14.70
N THR A 77 9.96 3.68 15.78
CA THR A 77 9.53 4.86 16.53
C THR A 77 9.85 4.75 18.00
N GLU A 78 9.77 5.87 18.71
CA GLU A 78 9.68 5.85 20.16
C GLU A 78 8.34 5.29 20.65
N TRP A 79 8.33 4.82 21.90
CA TRP A 79 7.12 4.35 22.57
C TRP A 79 6.29 5.50 23.13
N GLU A 80 6.94 6.56 23.62
CA GLU A 80 6.27 7.70 24.25
C GLU A 80 5.59 8.62 23.23
N GLU A 81 4.63 9.41 23.71
CA GLU A 81 3.96 10.44 22.91
C GLU A 81 4.68 11.79 23.04
N PRO A 82 4.93 12.53 21.94
CA PRO A 82 4.52 12.20 20.58
C PRO A 82 5.35 11.06 19.97
N GLN A 83 4.69 10.04 19.40
CA GLN A 83 5.37 8.88 18.81
C GLN A 83 6.22 9.30 17.59
N ALA A 84 7.50 9.61 17.83
CA ALA A 84 8.42 10.11 16.82
C ALA A 84 9.18 8.96 16.15
N VAL A 85 9.36 9.03 14.82
CA VAL A 85 10.25 8.11 14.09
C VAL A 85 11.68 8.38 14.53
N ILE A 86 12.43 7.34 14.89
CA ILE A 86 13.79 7.47 15.43
C ILE A 86 14.70 8.11 14.37
N GLY A 87 15.42 9.15 14.78
CA GLY A 87 16.29 9.96 13.91
C GLY A 87 15.59 11.05 13.09
N SER A 88 14.27 11.19 13.20
CA SER A 88 13.51 12.22 12.48
C SER A 88 13.66 13.63 13.06
N PHE A 89 13.20 14.63 12.31
CA PHE A 89 13.05 16.02 12.78
C PHE A 89 12.22 16.12 14.07
N LEU A 90 11.12 15.35 14.15
CA LEU A 90 10.29 15.33 15.35
C LEU A 90 11.03 14.69 16.52
N HIS A 91 11.87 13.67 16.27
CA HIS A 91 12.67 13.04 17.31
C HIS A 91 13.71 14.01 17.88
N GLU A 92 14.42 14.75 17.02
CA GLU A 92 15.35 15.81 17.43
C GLU A 92 14.66 16.89 18.28
N THR A 93 13.46 17.29 17.88
CA THR A 93 12.72 18.37 18.56
C THR A 93 12.09 17.91 19.88
N ALA A 94 11.48 16.72 19.91
CA ALA A 94 10.72 16.24 21.06
C ALA A 94 11.59 15.50 22.08
N TYR A 95 12.66 14.82 21.63
CA TYR A 95 13.54 13.97 22.43
C TYR A 95 15.02 14.23 22.10
N PRO A 96 15.54 15.45 22.33
CA PRO A 96 16.89 15.83 21.91
C PRO A 96 18.00 14.94 22.50
N ASP A 97 17.85 14.48 23.75
CA ASP A 97 18.81 13.58 24.39
C ASP A 97 18.85 12.21 23.68
N TRP A 98 17.68 11.63 23.39
CA TRP A 98 17.57 10.32 22.71
C TRP A 98 17.98 10.41 21.23
N PHE A 99 17.71 11.55 20.59
CA PHE A 99 18.24 11.84 19.27
C PHE A 99 19.77 11.87 19.28
N SER A 100 20.40 12.54 20.26
CA SER A 100 21.85 12.52 20.40
C SER A 100 22.40 11.11 20.59
N GLU A 101 21.74 10.28 21.43
CA GLU A 101 22.13 8.88 21.62
C GLU A 101 22.01 8.04 20.34
N HIS A 102 21.00 8.33 19.49
CA HIS A 102 20.84 7.69 18.18
C HIS A 102 21.97 8.10 17.22
N GLN A 103 22.36 9.38 17.22
CA GLN A 103 23.49 9.86 16.43
C GLN A 103 24.82 9.24 16.90
N ASP A 104 25.03 9.11 18.22
CA ASP A 104 26.22 8.47 18.80
C ASP A 104 26.34 6.98 18.45
N LYS A 105 25.24 6.35 18.00
CA LYS A 105 25.18 4.97 17.50
C LYS A 105 25.21 4.91 15.97
N ASP A 106 25.69 5.95 15.30
CA ASP A 106 25.76 6.03 13.83
C ASP A 106 24.40 5.74 13.16
N ALA A 107 23.33 6.28 13.75
CA ALA A 107 21.95 6.12 13.28
C ALA A 107 21.42 4.67 13.21
N GLN A 108 22.01 3.73 13.96
CA GLN A 108 21.57 2.33 14.00
C GLN A 108 20.31 2.12 14.87
N LEU A 109 19.32 1.43 14.32
CA LEU A 109 18.21 0.83 15.05
C LEU A 109 18.67 -0.48 15.67
N THR A 110 18.49 -0.65 16.98
CA THR A 110 19.04 -1.82 17.71
C THR A 110 17.99 -2.79 18.22
N GLU A 111 16.73 -2.36 18.32
CA GLU A 111 15.65 -3.19 18.85
C GLU A 111 14.86 -3.83 17.70
N HIS A 112 14.93 -5.15 17.60
CA HIS A 112 14.21 -5.93 16.60
C HIS A 112 13.87 -7.33 17.13
N TYR A 113 12.93 -7.98 16.45
CA TYR A 113 12.55 -9.37 16.71
C TYR A 113 12.44 -10.13 15.39
N ARG A 114 13.07 -11.30 15.33
CA ARG A 114 13.07 -12.16 14.16
C ARG A 114 12.31 -13.43 14.44
N GLU A 115 11.45 -13.84 13.51
CA GLU A 115 10.99 -15.22 13.44
C GLU A 115 11.66 -15.92 12.27
N GLN A 116 12.25 -17.09 12.55
CA GLN A 116 12.93 -17.90 11.55
C GLN A 116 11.93 -18.80 10.87
N ILE A 117 11.87 -18.71 9.55
CA ILE A 117 11.14 -19.67 8.73
C ILE A 117 12.09 -20.29 7.72
N ASP A 118 11.72 -21.47 7.21
CA ASP A 118 12.38 -22.00 6.04
C ASP A 118 12.17 -21.04 4.85
N GLY A 119 13.04 -21.07 3.85
CA GLY A 119 12.84 -20.35 2.57
C GLY A 119 13.00 -18.83 2.65
N SER A 120 12.17 -18.07 1.93
CA SER A 120 12.24 -16.60 1.88
C SER A 120 10.85 -15.98 1.82
N VAL A 121 10.65 -14.85 2.49
CA VAL A 121 9.42 -14.05 2.41
C VAL A 121 9.64 -12.90 1.45
N GLY A 122 9.04 -12.98 0.27
CA GLY A 122 9.17 -11.97 -0.79
C GLY A 122 8.05 -10.93 -0.80
N CYS A 123 6.98 -11.14 -0.02
CA CYS A 123 5.85 -10.22 0.04
C CYS A 123 5.04 -10.49 1.31
N LEU A 124 4.63 -9.42 1.99
CA LEU A 124 3.89 -9.49 3.25
C LEU A 124 2.99 -8.27 3.46
N GLN A 125 1.93 -8.43 4.26
CA GLN A 125 1.05 -7.33 4.65
C GLN A 125 0.63 -7.45 6.11
N HIS A 126 0.77 -6.35 6.85
CA HIS A 126 0.30 -6.19 8.23
C HIS A 126 -1.15 -5.71 8.25
N ARG A 127 -2.03 -6.45 8.94
CA ARG A 127 -3.38 -5.98 9.31
C ARG A 127 -3.71 -6.32 10.75
N GLY A 128 -3.84 -5.29 11.58
CA GLY A 128 -4.24 -5.42 12.98
C GLY A 128 -3.23 -6.23 13.81
N GLU A 129 -3.65 -7.36 14.37
CA GLU A 129 -2.79 -8.26 15.15
C GLU A 129 -1.99 -9.27 14.31
N TYR A 130 -2.19 -9.30 12.99
CA TYR A 130 -1.67 -10.37 12.14
C TYR A 130 -0.77 -9.86 11.01
N LEU A 131 0.27 -10.63 10.73
CA LEU A 131 1.16 -10.44 9.59
C LEU A 131 0.94 -11.57 8.58
N PHE A 132 0.51 -11.23 7.38
CA PHE A 132 0.25 -12.17 6.30
C PHE A 132 1.48 -12.23 5.39
N SER A 133 1.91 -13.42 4.98
CA SER A 133 3.14 -13.59 4.19
C SER A 133 3.02 -14.62 3.07
N ALA A 134 3.74 -14.37 1.98
CA ALA A 134 3.98 -15.31 0.88
C ALA A 134 5.45 -15.75 0.93
N GLY A 135 5.66 -17.03 1.21
CA GLY A 135 6.96 -17.63 1.54
C GLY A 135 7.56 -18.50 0.43
N GLY A 136 7.22 -18.26 -0.84
CA GLY A 136 7.68 -19.09 -1.96
C GLY A 136 7.19 -20.54 -1.82
N LYS A 137 8.13 -21.49 -1.87
CA LYS A 137 7.84 -22.93 -1.71
C LYS A 137 7.27 -23.33 -0.35
N ASN A 138 7.39 -22.45 0.64
CA ASN A 138 6.73 -22.64 1.92
C ASN A 138 5.28 -22.19 1.90
N GLY A 139 4.79 -21.57 0.83
CA GLY A 139 3.40 -21.18 0.69
C GLY A 139 3.02 -19.98 1.55
N PHE A 140 1.77 -19.94 1.99
CA PHE A 140 1.20 -18.82 2.72
C PHE A 140 1.23 -19.07 4.22
N GLN A 141 1.59 -18.04 5.00
CA GLN A 141 1.64 -18.11 6.46
C GLN A 141 1.09 -16.81 7.07
N VAL A 142 0.31 -16.95 8.14
CA VAL A 142 -0.08 -15.80 8.99
C VAL A 142 0.60 -15.90 10.35
N PHE A 143 1.27 -14.84 10.77
CA PHE A 143 1.89 -14.72 12.08
C PHE A 143 1.04 -13.85 13.03
N ASP A 144 1.00 -14.24 14.30
CA ASP A 144 0.52 -13.41 15.40
C ASP A 144 1.64 -12.47 15.85
N ILE A 145 1.39 -11.18 15.64
CA ILE A 145 2.23 -10.06 16.07
C ILE A 145 1.52 -9.20 17.12
N ALA A 146 0.48 -9.76 17.75
CA ALA A 146 -0.31 -9.07 18.77
C ALA A 146 0.60 -8.68 19.95
N SER A 147 0.49 -7.43 20.39
CA SER A 147 1.24 -6.94 21.56
C SER A 147 2.75 -7.19 21.47
N ILE A 148 3.35 -7.12 20.27
CA ILE A 148 4.76 -7.46 20.05
C ILE A 148 5.72 -6.79 21.05
N ALA A 149 5.47 -5.54 21.45
CA ALA A 149 6.25 -4.81 22.45
C ALA A 149 6.13 -5.38 23.88
N ASN A 150 4.97 -5.95 24.23
CA ASN A 150 4.61 -6.37 25.59
C ASN A 150 4.15 -7.84 25.65
N LYS A 151 4.66 -8.70 24.76
CA LYS A 151 4.28 -10.11 24.71
C LYS A 151 4.95 -10.85 25.88
N GLY A 152 4.16 -11.65 26.61
CA GLY A 152 4.59 -12.37 27.83
C GLY A 152 5.43 -13.63 27.59
N VAL A 153 5.91 -13.83 26.35
CA VAL A 153 6.78 -14.95 25.94
C VAL A 153 7.98 -14.39 25.19
N SER A 154 9.07 -15.15 25.15
CA SER A 154 10.33 -14.70 24.53
C SER A 154 10.22 -14.52 23.02
N ASP A 155 9.46 -15.39 22.36
CA ASP A 155 9.19 -15.29 20.94
C ASP A 155 8.07 -14.25 20.70
N ARG A 156 8.37 -13.26 19.87
CA ARG A 156 7.52 -12.08 19.68
C ARG A 156 6.62 -12.19 18.44
N ILE A 157 7.02 -13.00 17.46
CA ILE A 157 6.28 -13.21 16.20
C ILE A 157 5.94 -14.71 16.13
N LEU A 158 4.68 -15.05 16.42
CA LEU A 158 4.29 -16.45 16.60
C LEU A 158 3.61 -17.00 15.34
N THR A 159 3.92 -18.22 14.94
CA THR A 159 3.11 -18.98 13.98
C THR A 159 1.80 -19.49 14.60
N GLY A 160 1.70 -19.49 15.93
CA GLY A 160 0.46 -19.75 16.65
C GLY A 160 0.64 -19.68 18.17
N PRO A 161 -0.32 -19.13 18.93
CA PRO A 161 -0.26 -19.09 20.39
C PRO A 161 -0.64 -20.44 21.06
N PHE A 162 -1.13 -21.41 20.29
CA PHE A 162 -1.54 -22.73 20.78
C PHE A 162 -0.77 -23.83 20.04
N SER A 163 -0.84 -25.07 20.55
CA SER A 163 -0.25 -26.23 19.87
C SER A 163 -0.83 -26.42 18.47
N ALA A 164 -0.05 -27.02 17.55
CA ALA A 164 -0.47 -27.35 16.18
C ALA A 164 -1.77 -28.17 16.08
N MET A 165 -2.19 -28.88 17.14
CA MET A 165 -3.48 -29.58 17.17
C MET A 165 -4.71 -28.65 17.28
N GLY A 166 -4.51 -27.36 17.59
CA GLY A 166 -5.56 -26.37 17.83
C GLY A 166 -5.40 -25.07 17.03
N HIS A 167 -4.36 -24.96 16.20
CA HIS A 167 -4.04 -23.77 15.44
C HIS A 167 -3.10 -24.15 14.27
N ASP A 168 -3.49 -23.79 13.05
CA ASP A 168 -2.68 -23.90 11.86
C ASP A 168 -3.08 -22.82 10.85
N THR A 169 -2.32 -21.74 10.83
CA THR A 169 -2.48 -20.63 9.89
C THR A 169 -1.59 -20.78 8.66
N HIS A 170 -0.95 -21.93 8.49
CA HIS A 170 -0.18 -22.27 7.32
C HIS A 170 -1.09 -22.83 6.23
N VAL A 171 -0.89 -22.36 5.00
CA VAL A 171 -1.50 -22.97 3.82
C VAL A 171 -0.39 -23.30 2.83
N LYS A 172 -0.05 -24.58 2.76
CA LYS A 172 0.93 -25.08 1.79
C LYS A 172 0.51 -24.73 0.37
N THR A 173 1.44 -24.16 -0.41
CA THR A 173 1.34 -23.95 -1.86
C THR A 173 2.61 -24.42 -2.56
N LYS A 174 2.64 -24.41 -3.89
CA LYS A 174 3.83 -24.83 -4.64
C LYS A 174 4.91 -23.76 -4.64
N ASN A 175 4.54 -22.49 -4.88
CA ASN A 175 5.45 -21.36 -4.91
C ASN A 175 4.72 -20.00 -4.77
N ALA A 176 4.25 -19.66 -3.56
CA ALA A 176 3.55 -18.40 -3.29
C ALA A 176 4.49 -17.20 -3.46
N THR A 177 4.20 -16.31 -4.42
CA THR A 177 5.06 -15.18 -4.77
C THR A 177 4.68 -13.89 -4.08
N CYS A 178 3.38 -13.62 -3.95
CA CYS A 178 2.88 -12.45 -3.24
C CYS A 178 1.44 -12.65 -2.77
N LEU A 179 0.93 -11.70 -2.00
CA LEU A 179 -0.44 -11.65 -1.53
C LEU A 179 -0.93 -10.21 -1.47
N SER A 180 -2.25 -10.06 -1.58
CA SER A 180 -2.93 -8.85 -1.17
C SER A 180 -4.19 -9.15 -0.38
N LEU A 181 -4.32 -8.46 0.73
CA LEU A 181 -5.59 -8.13 1.33
C LEU A 181 -6.19 -6.96 0.51
N VAL A 182 -7.51 -6.92 0.36
CA VAL A 182 -8.19 -5.82 -0.35
C VAL A 182 -8.05 -4.49 0.38
N THR A 183 -7.80 -4.55 1.69
CA THR A 183 -7.43 -3.41 2.52
C THR A 183 -6.58 -3.86 3.70
N THR A 184 -5.65 -3.00 4.11
CA THR A 184 -4.89 -3.15 5.36
C THR A 184 -5.64 -2.63 6.58
N GLN A 185 -6.80 -1.98 6.39
CA GLN A 185 -7.66 -1.59 7.51
C GLN A 185 -8.26 -2.80 8.21
N PRO A 186 -8.27 -2.84 9.55
CA PRO A 186 -8.95 -3.88 10.31
C PRO A 186 -10.45 -3.90 9.99
N ILE A 187 -10.94 -5.04 9.50
CA ILE A 187 -12.34 -5.29 9.15
C ILE A 187 -12.77 -6.67 9.66
N ALA A 188 -14.07 -6.87 9.84
CA ALA A 188 -14.65 -8.14 10.29
C ALA A 188 -15.94 -8.46 9.50
N PRO A 189 -15.83 -8.94 8.24
CA PRO A 189 -16.98 -9.13 7.36
C PRO A 189 -18.14 -9.96 7.96
N LEU A 190 -17.84 -11.00 8.73
CA LEU A 190 -18.85 -11.83 9.41
C LEU A 190 -19.68 -11.08 10.47
N ARG A 191 -19.26 -9.90 10.91
CA ARG A 191 -20.03 -9.07 11.85
C ARG A 191 -20.96 -8.09 11.14
N ASN A 192 -20.71 -7.80 9.86
CA ASN A 192 -21.57 -6.97 9.01
C ASN A 192 -22.80 -7.78 8.56
N GLN A 193 -23.66 -8.19 9.47
CA GLN A 193 -24.88 -8.95 9.15
C GLN A 193 -25.97 -8.77 10.22
N GLY A 194 -27.16 -9.29 9.93
CA GLY A 194 -28.29 -9.26 10.84
C GLY A 194 -28.94 -7.89 11.01
N LYS A 195 -30.01 -7.87 11.81
CA LYS A 195 -30.90 -6.72 11.99
C LYS A 195 -30.17 -5.45 12.43
N LEU A 196 -29.21 -5.57 13.36
CA LEU A 196 -28.53 -4.41 13.91
C LEU A 196 -27.69 -3.68 12.84
N MET A 197 -26.86 -4.41 12.09
CA MET A 197 -26.01 -3.79 11.07
C MET A 197 -26.81 -3.42 9.81
N ARG A 198 -27.70 -4.29 9.32
CA ARG A 198 -28.37 -4.13 8.01
C ARG A 198 -29.62 -3.28 8.02
N GLU A 199 -30.41 -3.34 9.09
CA GLU A 199 -31.70 -2.65 9.16
C GLU A 199 -31.61 -1.41 10.06
N ILE A 200 -31.05 -1.56 11.26
CA ILE A 200 -30.97 -0.48 12.24
C ILE A 200 -29.89 0.51 11.84
N ASN A 201 -28.66 0.07 11.56
CA ASN A 201 -27.55 0.93 11.14
C ASN A 201 -27.58 1.28 9.64
N GLN A 202 -28.35 0.53 8.85
CA GLN A 202 -28.46 0.70 7.39
C GLN A 202 -27.12 0.57 6.66
N GLU A 203 -26.22 -0.27 7.17
CA GLU A 203 -24.91 -0.51 6.55
C GLU A 203 -25.04 -1.35 5.27
N ARG A 204 -24.33 -0.92 4.22
CA ARG A 204 -24.27 -1.64 2.94
C ARG A 204 -23.62 -3.01 3.10
N PRO A 205 -24.03 -4.02 2.33
CA PRO A 205 -23.33 -5.30 2.24
C PRO A 205 -21.84 -5.17 1.96
N MET A 206 -20.98 -5.66 2.87
CA MET A 206 -19.59 -5.89 2.57
C MET A 206 -19.48 -6.93 1.45
N HIS A 207 -18.68 -6.61 0.44
CA HIS A 207 -18.41 -7.52 -0.65
C HIS A 207 -17.69 -8.78 -0.16
N SER A 208 -17.99 -9.93 -0.77
CA SER A 208 -17.45 -11.21 -0.34
C SER A 208 -15.94 -11.34 -0.52
N ILE A 209 -15.33 -10.51 -1.37
CA ILE A 209 -13.87 -10.50 -1.57
C ILE A 209 -13.09 -10.20 -0.29
N TYR A 210 -13.66 -9.43 0.65
CA TYR A 210 -13.03 -9.08 1.93
C TYR A 210 -12.86 -10.26 2.90
N HIS A 211 -13.47 -11.42 2.61
CA HIS A 211 -13.28 -12.65 3.37
C HIS A 211 -11.93 -13.31 3.11
N TYR A 212 -11.25 -12.95 2.02
CA TYR A 212 -10.12 -13.72 1.50
C TYR A 212 -8.80 -12.93 1.57
N ALA A 213 -7.71 -13.64 1.87
CA ALA A 213 -6.41 -13.26 1.35
C ALA A 213 -6.30 -13.76 -0.10
N VAL A 214 -5.87 -12.88 -1.00
CA VAL A 214 -5.69 -13.17 -2.42
C VAL A 214 -4.20 -13.39 -2.67
N VAL A 215 -3.80 -14.60 -3.03
CA VAL A 215 -2.39 -15.03 -3.12
C VAL A 215 -2.06 -15.37 -4.57
N THR A 216 -0.93 -14.88 -5.07
CA THR A 216 -0.34 -15.35 -6.32
C THR A 216 0.68 -16.45 -6.04
N ASP A 217 0.65 -17.47 -6.88
CA ASP A 217 1.56 -18.59 -6.87
C ASP A 217 2.11 -18.80 -8.28
N ALA A 218 3.43 -18.90 -8.42
CA ALA A 218 4.09 -18.98 -9.72
C ALA A 218 3.76 -20.27 -10.50
N GLU A 219 3.28 -21.33 -9.84
CA GLU A 219 2.93 -22.60 -10.48
C GLU A 219 1.42 -22.90 -10.42
N GLU A 220 0.72 -22.43 -9.38
CA GLU A 220 -0.71 -22.70 -9.17
C GLU A 220 -1.63 -21.56 -9.62
N GLY A 221 -1.08 -20.38 -9.92
CA GLY A 221 -1.82 -19.18 -10.31
C GLY A 221 -2.44 -18.45 -9.11
N LEU A 222 -3.76 -18.27 -9.12
CA LEU A 222 -4.48 -17.55 -8.07
C LEU A 222 -4.98 -18.50 -6.98
N ILE A 223 -4.70 -18.18 -5.71
CA ILE A 223 -5.21 -18.91 -4.55
C ILE A 223 -5.99 -17.94 -3.66
N LEU A 224 -7.22 -18.32 -3.27
CA LEU A 224 -7.99 -17.60 -2.26
C LEU A 224 -7.98 -18.39 -0.95
N ILE A 225 -7.69 -17.71 0.16
CA ILE A 225 -7.67 -18.30 1.50
C ILE A 225 -8.65 -17.53 2.36
N ASP A 226 -9.66 -18.22 2.90
CA ASP A 226 -10.59 -17.62 3.85
C ASP A 226 -9.86 -17.35 5.17
N ILE A 227 -9.87 -16.11 5.61
CA ILE A 227 -9.13 -15.62 6.78
C ILE A 227 -10.05 -15.14 7.90
N ASN A 228 -11.35 -15.43 7.82
CA ASN A 228 -12.32 -14.94 8.80
C ASN A 228 -12.20 -15.57 10.18
N THR A 229 -11.64 -16.78 10.30
CA THR A 229 -11.41 -17.43 11.60
C THR A 229 -10.52 -16.57 12.51
N LEU A 230 -9.62 -15.77 11.91
CA LEU A 230 -8.75 -14.86 12.65
C LEU A 230 -9.50 -13.70 13.33
N ALA A 231 -10.76 -13.47 12.97
CA ALA A 231 -11.59 -12.34 13.41
C ALA A 231 -12.99 -12.76 13.92
N ASP A 232 -13.26 -14.05 14.09
CA ASP A 232 -14.57 -14.56 14.54
C ASP A 232 -14.72 -14.63 16.07
N GLY A 233 -13.62 -14.42 16.81
CA GLY A 233 -13.57 -14.49 18.27
C GLY A 233 -13.38 -15.90 18.85
N GLU A 234 -13.14 -16.91 18.01
CA GLU A 234 -12.88 -18.30 18.38
C GLU A 234 -11.44 -18.71 18.03
N PRO A 235 -10.46 -18.46 18.90
CA PRO A 235 -9.06 -18.68 18.55
C PRO A 235 -8.66 -20.16 18.35
N ARG A 236 -9.51 -21.12 18.76
CA ARG A 236 -9.24 -22.57 18.68
C ARG A 236 -9.57 -23.18 17.31
N ASN A 237 -10.18 -22.43 16.40
CA ASN A 237 -10.62 -22.93 15.09
C ASN A 237 -9.78 -22.39 13.93
N ASN A 238 -8.66 -21.72 14.22
CA ASN A 238 -7.77 -21.09 13.26
C ASN A 238 -7.00 -22.14 12.43
N PHE A 239 -7.72 -22.79 11.52
CA PHE A 239 -7.22 -23.77 10.55
C PHE A 239 -7.51 -23.24 9.16
N LEU A 240 -6.60 -22.43 8.64
CA LEU A 240 -6.80 -21.76 7.36
C LEU A 240 -6.81 -22.78 6.22
N LYS A 241 -7.70 -22.58 5.26
CA LYS A 241 -7.85 -23.46 4.10
C LYS A 241 -8.00 -22.65 2.84
N ARG A 242 -7.53 -23.24 1.74
CA ARG A 242 -7.82 -22.73 0.40
C ARG A 242 -9.32 -22.81 0.16
N ALA A 243 -9.92 -21.68 -0.20
CA ALA A 243 -11.27 -21.60 -0.74
C ALA A 243 -11.27 -21.84 -2.27
N LEU A 244 -10.19 -21.43 -2.94
CA LEU A 244 -10.03 -21.60 -4.39
C LEU A 244 -8.55 -21.77 -4.76
N THR A 245 -8.29 -22.54 -5.81
CA THR A 245 -7.05 -22.49 -6.60
C THR A 245 -7.45 -22.44 -8.08
N TRP A 246 -6.98 -21.45 -8.82
CA TRP A 246 -7.45 -21.15 -10.16
C TRP A 246 -6.33 -20.61 -11.07
N ASN A 247 -6.19 -21.23 -12.24
CA ASN A 247 -5.30 -20.78 -13.31
C ASN A 247 -5.86 -21.24 -14.66
N GLU A 248 -6.90 -20.57 -15.17
CA GLU A 248 -7.53 -20.99 -16.42
C GLU A 248 -6.51 -20.92 -17.57
N LYS A 249 -6.30 -22.06 -18.25
CA LYS A 249 -5.40 -22.19 -19.41
C LYS A 249 -3.96 -21.73 -19.14
N GLY A 250 -3.53 -21.66 -17.87
CA GLY A 250 -2.18 -21.21 -17.53
C GLY A 250 -1.96 -19.70 -17.64
N VAL A 251 -3.03 -18.89 -17.70
CA VAL A 251 -2.92 -17.43 -17.88
C VAL A 251 -2.15 -16.73 -16.76
N LEU A 252 -2.02 -17.34 -15.58
CA LEU A 252 -1.26 -16.83 -14.43
C LEU A 252 0.03 -17.63 -14.16
N GLU A 253 0.52 -18.40 -15.13
CA GLU A 253 1.81 -19.09 -14.99
C GLU A 253 2.93 -18.07 -14.71
N GLY A 254 3.75 -18.33 -13.70
CA GLY A 254 4.83 -17.44 -13.29
C GLY A 254 4.37 -16.15 -12.60
N ALA A 255 3.13 -16.05 -12.12
CA ALA A 255 2.64 -14.85 -11.42
C ALA A 255 3.58 -14.45 -10.27
N VAL A 256 4.01 -13.18 -10.22
CA VAL A 256 5.00 -12.67 -9.25
C VAL A 256 4.45 -11.64 -8.28
N HIS A 257 3.41 -10.89 -8.65
CA HIS A 257 2.88 -9.79 -7.85
C HIS A 257 1.39 -9.57 -8.11
N ILE A 258 0.68 -9.00 -7.14
CA ILE A 258 -0.75 -8.68 -7.23
C ILE A 258 -1.07 -7.34 -6.57
N THR A 259 -1.87 -6.53 -7.26
CA THR A 259 -2.50 -5.32 -6.72
C THR A 259 -4.02 -5.48 -6.78
N MET A 260 -4.73 -5.15 -5.70
CA MET A 260 -6.19 -5.19 -5.67
C MET A 260 -6.77 -3.79 -5.88
N GLY A 261 -7.63 -3.65 -6.89
CA GLY A 261 -8.53 -2.53 -7.07
C GLY A 261 -9.96 -2.93 -6.70
N GLY A 262 -10.24 -3.08 -5.42
CA GLY A 262 -11.48 -3.72 -4.93
C GLY A 262 -11.57 -5.19 -5.31
N HIS A 263 -12.60 -5.58 -6.07
CA HIS A 263 -12.73 -6.95 -6.58
C HIS A 263 -11.99 -7.20 -7.91
N LEU A 264 -11.27 -6.22 -8.46
CA LEU A 264 -10.39 -6.41 -9.62
C LEU A 264 -8.96 -6.69 -9.15
N ALA A 265 -8.39 -7.82 -9.56
CA ALA A 265 -7.00 -8.19 -9.31
C ALA A 265 -6.13 -7.89 -10.55
N TYR A 266 -5.08 -7.10 -10.37
CA TYR A 266 -4.06 -6.83 -11.38
C TYR A 266 -2.84 -7.68 -11.05
N ILE A 267 -2.59 -8.72 -11.85
CA ILE A 267 -1.59 -9.74 -11.56
C ILE A 267 -0.43 -9.63 -12.55
N ALA A 268 0.78 -9.43 -12.04
CA ALA A 268 1.99 -9.42 -12.85
C ALA A 268 2.46 -10.86 -13.14
N THR A 269 2.74 -11.12 -14.40
CA THR A 269 3.24 -12.39 -14.95
C THR A 269 4.46 -12.10 -15.84
N PRO A 270 5.23 -13.12 -16.26
CA PRO A 270 6.36 -12.91 -17.16
C PRO A 270 5.97 -12.28 -18.51
N GLU A 271 4.72 -12.47 -18.95
CA GLU A 271 4.20 -11.93 -20.21
C GLU A 271 3.63 -10.50 -20.07
N GLY A 272 3.24 -10.10 -18.86
CA GLY A 272 2.62 -8.79 -18.60
C GLY A 272 1.60 -8.81 -17.47
N ILE A 273 0.61 -7.92 -17.55
CA ILE A 273 -0.45 -7.78 -16.56
C ILE A 273 -1.72 -8.50 -17.00
N VAL A 274 -2.26 -9.35 -16.13
CA VAL A 274 -3.56 -10.00 -16.28
C VAL A 274 -4.54 -9.36 -15.31
N ILE A 275 -5.69 -8.89 -15.82
CA ILE A 275 -6.77 -8.33 -15.01
C ILE A 275 -7.82 -9.42 -14.79
N VAL A 276 -8.01 -9.81 -13.54
CA VAL A 276 -8.96 -10.85 -13.12
C VAL A 276 -10.05 -10.22 -12.27
N ASP A 277 -11.30 -10.44 -12.64
CA ASP A 277 -12.48 -10.03 -11.88
C ASP A 277 -12.88 -11.10 -10.87
N LEU A 278 -12.93 -10.70 -9.60
CA LEU A 278 -13.30 -11.51 -8.43
C LEU A 278 -14.61 -11.02 -7.79
N LYS A 279 -15.53 -10.45 -8.59
CA LYS A 279 -16.88 -10.08 -8.13
C LYS A 279 -17.64 -11.26 -7.51
N ASP A 280 -17.52 -12.44 -8.13
CA ASP A 280 -17.81 -13.73 -7.48
C ASP A 280 -16.44 -14.37 -7.22
N PRO A 281 -15.86 -14.24 -6.01
CA PRO A 281 -14.47 -14.63 -5.77
C PRO A 281 -14.17 -16.10 -6.12
N LEU A 282 -15.17 -16.98 -5.99
CA LEU A 282 -15.02 -18.41 -6.29
C LEU A 282 -15.22 -18.75 -7.78
N LYS A 283 -15.47 -17.74 -8.63
CA LYS A 283 -15.57 -17.86 -10.08
C LYS A 283 -14.82 -16.73 -10.79
N PRO A 284 -13.47 -16.74 -10.75
CA PRO A 284 -12.66 -15.70 -11.38
C PRO A 284 -12.91 -15.61 -12.89
N VAL A 285 -12.87 -14.40 -13.43
CA VAL A 285 -13.02 -14.13 -14.87
C VAL A 285 -11.90 -13.23 -15.35
N VAL A 286 -11.17 -13.63 -16.39
CA VAL A 286 -10.20 -12.74 -17.04
C VAL A 286 -10.96 -11.64 -17.81
N ARG A 287 -10.67 -10.38 -17.51
CA ARG A 287 -11.26 -9.21 -18.19
C ARG A 287 -10.37 -8.69 -19.31
N GLY A 288 -9.08 -8.57 -19.03
CA GLY A 288 -8.12 -7.99 -19.95
C GLY A 288 -6.69 -8.46 -19.67
N GLN A 289 -5.83 -8.30 -20.67
CA GLN A 289 -4.41 -8.61 -20.60
C GLN A 289 -3.62 -7.54 -21.34
N VAL A 290 -2.49 -7.13 -20.79
CA VAL A 290 -1.57 -6.18 -21.42
C VAL A 290 -0.18 -6.79 -21.43
N GLY A 291 0.40 -6.93 -22.62
CA GLY A 291 1.77 -7.39 -22.78
C GLY A 291 2.75 -6.35 -22.23
N LEU A 292 3.55 -6.77 -21.25
CA LEU A 292 4.63 -5.99 -20.66
C LEU A 292 5.65 -6.98 -20.06
N PRO A 293 6.59 -7.47 -20.88
CA PRO A 293 7.49 -8.54 -20.45
C PRO A 293 8.23 -8.21 -19.17
N GLU A 294 8.42 -9.22 -18.32
CA GLU A 294 9.14 -9.09 -17.05
C GLU A 294 8.53 -8.06 -16.09
N ALA A 295 7.19 -7.95 -16.04
CA ALA A 295 6.50 -7.18 -15.00
C ALA A 295 6.82 -7.73 -13.60
N ARG A 296 7.14 -6.84 -12.65
CA ARG A 296 7.66 -7.18 -11.31
C ARG A 296 6.73 -6.75 -10.19
N ALA A 297 6.42 -5.45 -10.10
CA ALA A 297 5.50 -4.89 -9.11
C ALA A 297 4.53 -3.90 -9.76
N SER A 298 3.43 -3.61 -9.07
CA SER A 298 2.41 -2.70 -9.57
C SER A 298 1.73 -1.89 -8.46
N GLY A 299 1.31 -0.67 -8.78
CA GLY A 299 0.51 0.19 -7.92
C GLY A 299 -0.61 0.85 -8.69
N LEU A 300 -1.81 0.89 -8.12
CA LEU A 300 -3.02 1.43 -8.74
C LEU A 300 -3.33 2.81 -8.17
N GLN A 301 -3.59 3.79 -9.02
CA GLN A 301 -4.14 5.08 -8.60
C GLN A 301 -5.16 5.57 -9.62
N LEU A 302 -6.43 5.64 -9.20
CA LEU A 302 -7.57 6.04 -10.03
C LEU A 302 -7.69 5.18 -11.29
N ASN A 303 -7.22 5.71 -12.42
CA ASN A 303 -7.35 5.13 -13.75
C ASN A 303 -6.07 4.42 -14.22
N TYR A 304 -4.97 4.56 -13.48
CA TYR A 304 -3.66 4.16 -13.93
C TYR A 304 -3.07 3.07 -13.04
N LEU A 305 -2.51 2.06 -13.69
CA LEU A 305 -1.64 1.08 -13.07
C LEU A 305 -0.19 1.41 -13.45
N PHE A 306 0.61 1.74 -12.45
CA PHE A 306 2.06 1.92 -12.58
C PHE A 306 2.72 0.55 -12.40
N VAL A 307 3.57 0.13 -13.34
CA VAL A 307 4.15 -1.20 -13.35
C VAL A 307 5.65 -1.13 -13.54
N THR A 308 6.40 -1.71 -12.62
CA THR A 308 7.84 -1.90 -12.78
C THR A 308 8.10 -3.15 -13.61
N HIS A 309 9.10 -3.06 -14.48
CA HIS A 309 9.55 -4.16 -15.33
C HIS A 309 11.03 -3.98 -15.67
N ALA A 310 11.59 -4.89 -16.46
CA ALA A 310 13.02 -4.86 -16.83
C ALA A 310 13.49 -3.55 -17.48
N GLY A 311 12.61 -2.80 -18.15
CA GLY A 311 12.93 -1.52 -18.79
C GLY A 311 12.65 -0.28 -17.94
N GLY A 312 12.16 -0.42 -16.71
CA GLY A 312 11.87 0.69 -15.79
C GLY A 312 10.43 0.70 -15.28
N LEU A 313 9.82 1.88 -15.20
CA LEU A 313 8.44 2.09 -14.76
C LEU A 313 7.56 2.49 -15.95
N SER A 314 6.58 1.66 -16.30
CA SER A 314 5.61 1.95 -17.37
C SER A 314 4.21 2.19 -16.83
N LEU A 315 3.40 2.91 -17.62
CA LEU A 315 2.03 3.26 -17.30
C LEU A 315 1.02 2.46 -18.13
N ILE A 316 0.01 1.90 -17.49
CA ILE A 316 -1.12 1.24 -18.13
C ILE A 316 -2.42 1.98 -17.76
N ASP A 317 -3.21 2.37 -18.75
CA ASP A 317 -4.58 2.84 -18.56
C ASP A 317 -5.49 1.63 -18.28
N VAL A 318 -6.14 1.63 -17.12
CA VAL A 318 -7.07 0.60 -16.65
C VAL A 318 -8.47 1.16 -16.38
N SER A 319 -8.80 2.32 -16.96
CA SER A 319 -10.14 2.94 -16.87
C SER A 319 -11.28 2.03 -17.37
N ASP A 320 -10.94 1.15 -18.32
CA ASP A 320 -11.76 0.05 -18.81
C ASP A 320 -11.00 -1.28 -18.61
N PRO A 321 -11.37 -2.12 -17.62
CA PRO A 321 -10.67 -3.37 -17.34
C PRO A 321 -10.82 -4.41 -18.46
N ASP A 322 -11.79 -4.26 -19.38
CA ASP A 322 -11.93 -5.13 -20.56
C ASP A 322 -10.98 -4.72 -21.69
N ARG A 323 -10.47 -3.48 -21.66
CA ARG A 323 -9.64 -2.90 -22.71
C ARG A 323 -8.46 -2.09 -22.13
N PRO A 324 -7.63 -2.70 -21.27
CA PRO A 324 -6.48 -2.02 -20.71
C PRO A 324 -5.45 -1.67 -21.79
N GLN A 325 -4.75 -0.54 -21.66
CA GLN A 325 -3.84 -0.04 -22.68
C GLN A 325 -2.48 0.37 -22.10
N LEU A 326 -1.40 -0.23 -22.62
CA LEU A 326 -0.05 0.23 -22.35
C LEU A 326 0.19 1.58 -23.03
N LEU A 327 0.57 2.59 -22.25
CA LEU A 327 0.88 3.92 -22.73
C LEU A 327 2.37 4.01 -23.03
N GLN A 328 2.76 3.63 -24.25
CA GLN A 328 4.17 3.40 -24.63
C GLN A 328 5.08 4.62 -24.39
N ASP A 329 4.56 5.83 -24.60
CA ASP A 329 5.30 7.08 -24.42
C ASP A 329 5.42 7.52 -22.94
N ALA A 330 4.76 6.83 -22.01
CA ALA A 330 4.75 7.12 -20.58
C ALA A 330 5.56 6.07 -19.80
N THR A 331 6.85 5.94 -20.15
CA THR A 331 7.80 5.06 -19.48
C THR A 331 8.99 5.86 -18.93
N VAL A 332 9.31 5.64 -17.66
CA VAL A 332 10.52 6.16 -17.02
C VAL A 332 11.57 5.05 -17.01
N PRO A 333 12.70 5.21 -17.74
CA PRO A 333 13.74 4.20 -17.78
C PRO A 333 14.48 4.12 -16.44
N LEU A 334 14.63 2.91 -15.91
CA LEU A 334 15.41 2.58 -14.71
C LEU A 334 16.12 1.25 -14.98
N GLU A 335 17.34 1.07 -14.47
CA GLU A 335 18.13 -0.13 -14.78
C GLU A 335 17.56 -1.38 -14.11
N GLU A 336 17.03 -1.24 -12.90
CA GLU A 336 16.57 -2.37 -12.11
C GLU A 336 15.33 -2.02 -11.26
N ALA A 337 14.25 -1.60 -11.90
CA ALA A 337 13.00 -1.32 -11.20
C ALA A 337 12.43 -2.59 -10.55
N ARG A 338 12.17 -2.55 -9.24
CA ARG A 338 11.65 -3.65 -8.42
C ARG A 338 10.37 -3.20 -7.70
N GLY A 339 10.33 -3.14 -6.37
CA GLY A 339 9.18 -2.66 -5.61
C GLY A 339 8.91 -1.16 -5.82
N LEU A 340 7.66 -0.73 -5.59
CA LEU A 340 7.25 0.66 -5.71
C LEU A 340 6.21 1.06 -4.65
N ALA A 341 6.23 2.32 -4.25
CA ALA A 341 5.20 2.94 -3.42
C ALA A 341 4.69 4.23 -4.08
N ILE A 342 3.39 4.48 -3.94
CA ILE A 342 2.74 5.70 -4.44
C ILE A 342 2.36 6.55 -3.23
N ALA A 343 2.60 7.86 -3.28
CA ALA A 343 2.08 8.78 -2.28
C ALA A 343 1.66 10.09 -2.98
N ARG A 344 0.34 10.25 -3.18
CA ARG A 344 -0.26 11.32 -4.00
C ARG A 344 0.39 11.36 -5.38
N SER A 345 0.99 12.50 -5.74
CA SER A 345 1.62 12.75 -7.03
C SER A 345 3.08 12.28 -7.10
N TRP A 346 3.54 11.46 -6.16
CA TRP A 346 4.90 10.92 -6.13
C TRP A 346 4.91 9.40 -6.21
N ILE A 347 5.87 8.86 -6.94
CA ILE A 347 6.15 7.43 -7.00
C ILE A 347 7.59 7.22 -6.56
N TYR A 348 7.79 6.28 -5.64
CA TYR A 348 9.10 5.87 -5.16
C TYR A 348 9.36 4.46 -5.66
N VAL A 349 10.44 4.25 -6.40
CA VAL A 349 10.78 2.95 -6.99
C VAL A 349 12.11 2.47 -6.42
N ALA A 350 12.12 1.27 -5.84
CA ALA A 350 13.33 0.55 -5.52
C ALA A 350 14.00 0.12 -6.83
N SER A 351 15.22 0.58 -7.07
CA SER A 351 15.94 0.47 -8.35
C SER A 351 17.27 -0.30 -8.20
N GLY A 352 17.30 -1.31 -7.33
CA GLY A 352 18.47 -2.16 -7.10
C GLY A 352 19.71 -1.37 -6.71
N ALA A 353 20.80 -1.56 -7.45
CA ALA A 353 22.08 -0.90 -7.21
C ALA A 353 22.05 0.64 -7.42
N GLN A 354 21.03 1.17 -8.12
CA GLN A 354 20.84 2.61 -8.26
C GLN A 354 20.18 3.24 -7.02
N GLY A 355 19.76 2.43 -6.06
CA GLY A 355 19.04 2.85 -4.86
C GLY A 355 17.57 3.14 -5.13
N VAL A 356 17.05 4.30 -4.71
CA VAL A 356 15.63 4.67 -4.84
C VAL A 356 15.45 5.82 -5.83
N ALA A 357 14.56 5.62 -6.80
CA ALA A 357 14.11 6.69 -7.71
C ALA A 357 12.89 7.40 -7.12
N VAL A 358 12.93 8.73 -7.06
CA VAL A 358 11.79 9.58 -6.70
C VAL A 358 11.26 10.22 -7.98
N ILE A 359 10.03 9.89 -8.35
CA ILE A 359 9.43 10.23 -9.63
C ILE A 359 8.24 11.16 -9.41
N ASP A 360 8.24 12.30 -10.09
CA ASP A 360 7.07 13.17 -10.17
C ASP A 360 6.06 12.54 -11.13
N ALA A 361 4.88 12.22 -10.58
CA ALA A 361 3.76 11.62 -11.29
C ALA A 361 2.49 12.49 -11.22
N GLU A 362 2.62 13.80 -10.97
CA GLU A 362 1.51 14.75 -11.05
C GLU A 362 0.78 14.63 -12.40
N ARG A 363 1.55 14.52 -13.49
CA ARG A 363 1.07 14.23 -14.84
C ARG A 363 1.56 12.83 -15.26
N PRO A 364 0.77 11.76 -15.07
CA PRO A 364 1.23 10.39 -15.33
C PRO A 364 1.76 10.13 -16.74
N LEU A 365 1.24 10.84 -17.76
CA LEU A 365 1.72 10.74 -19.15
C LEU A 365 3.09 11.39 -19.38
N LYS A 366 3.61 12.16 -18.43
CA LYS A 366 4.85 12.94 -18.51
C LYS A 366 5.65 12.83 -17.21
N MET A 367 5.74 11.61 -16.67
CA MET A 367 6.52 11.35 -15.45
C MET A 367 7.99 11.71 -15.64
N VAL A 368 8.61 12.23 -14.57
CA VAL A 368 10.03 12.64 -14.58
C VAL A 368 10.71 12.16 -13.30
N VAL A 369 11.91 11.58 -13.42
CA VAL A 369 12.77 11.32 -12.26
C VAL A 369 13.23 12.66 -11.69
N GLN A 370 12.78 12.97 -10.48
CA GLN A 370 13.16 14.19 -9.77
C GLN A 370 14.50 14.02 -9.07
N GLN A 371 14.71 12.86 -8.44
CA GLN A 371 15.91 12.55 -7.67
C GLN A 371 16.19 11.04 -7.65
N MET A 372 17.46 10.67 -7.62
CA MET A 372 17.93 9.33 -7.26
C MET A 372 18.63 9.40 -5.91
N ILE A 373 18.40 8.42 -5.05
CA ILE A 373 19.03 8.27 -3.74
C ILE A 373 19.80 6.95 -3.78
N GLY A 374 21.12 7.01 -3.91
CA GLY A 374 21.93 5.86 -4.28
C GLY A 374 22.91 5.43 -3.18
N PRO A 375 23.98 4.73 -3.59
CA PRO A 375 25.01 4.24 -2.69
C PRO A 375 25.74 5.32 -1.89
N GLU A 376 25.84 6.55 -2.42
CA GLU A 376 26.47 7.67 -1.72
C GLU A 376 25.65 8.10 -0.49
N GLU A 377 24.34 7.92 -0.55
CA GLU A 377 23.39 8.16 0.55
C GLU A 377 23.12 6.90 1.39
N GLY A 378 23.84 5.80 1.15
CA GLY A 378 23.78 4.58 1.94
C GLY A 378 22.76 3.54 1.50
N ILE A 379 22.12 3.69 0.33
CA ILE A 379 21.19 2.70 -0.25
C ILE A 379 21.90 1.98 -1.40
N VAL A 380 22.13 0.67 -1.27
CA VAL A 380 23.06 -0.05 -2.14
C VAL A 380 22.46 -1.19 -2.95
N ASP A 381 21.31 -1.72 -2.55
CA ASP A 381 20.57 -2.81 -3.22
C ASP A 381 19.08 -2.75 -2.85
N ALA A 382 18.38 -1.70 -3.29
CA ALA A 382 16.96 -1.53 -2.97
C ALA A 382 16.09 -2.60 -3.64
N HIS A 383 15.41 -3.44 -2.87
CA HIS A 383 14.46 -4.46 -3.34
C HIS A 383 13.01 -3.98 -3.32
N ASP A 384 12.61 -3.36 -2.22
CA ASP A 384 11.24 -2.94 -1.98
C ASP A 384 11.17 -1.68 -1.14
N ILE A 385 10.06 -0.95 -1.24
CA ILE A 385 9.85 0.33 -0.60
C ILE A 385 8.39 0.51 -0.18
N ALA A 386 8.17 0.95 1.05
CA ALA A 386 6.87 1.39 1.53
C ALA A 386 6.96 2.83 2.05
N VAL A 387 5.88 3.60 1.89
CA VAL A 387 5.78 4.98 2.36
C VAL A 387 4.70 5.08 3.42
N ALA A 388 4.96 5.85 4.47
CA ALA A 388 3.98 6.12 5.50
C ALA A 388 4.23 7.46 6.18
N HIS A 389 3.20 7.96 6.85
CA HIS A 389 3.17 9.23 7.54
C HIS A 389 3.07 9.03 9.05
N THR A 390 3.94 9.71 9.77
CA THR A 390 3.91 9.74 11.23
C THR A 390 3.90 11.19 11.68
N ASN A 391 2.87 11.57 12.44
CA ASN A 391 2.61 12.95 12.85
C ASN A 391 2.54 13.91 11.66
N ALA A 392 3.57 14.72 11.44
CA ALA A 392 3.62 15.72 10.38
C ALA A 392 4.45 15.26 9.16
N SER A 393 5.30 14.25 9.29
CA SER A 393 6.30 13.91 8.29
C SER A 393 5.96 12.63 7.53
N LEU A 394 6.36 12.61 6.26
CA LEU A 394 6.35 11.43 5.41
C LEU A 394 7.70 10.72 5.48
N PHE A 395 7.68 9.38 5.51
CA PHE A 395 8.85 8.52 5.59
C PHE A 395 8.80 7.42 4.55
N ALA A 396 9.95 7.02 4.02
CA ALA A 396 10.11 5.79 3.24
C ALA A 396 10.90 4.75 4.05
N TYR A 397 10.47 3.50 3.94
CA TYR A 397 11.08 2.31 4.52
C TYR A 397 11.54 1.43 3.37
N VAL A 398 12.85 1.20 3.26
CA VAL A 398 13.46 0.52 2.11
C VAL A 398 14.09 -0.78 2.58
N ALA A 399 13.70 -1.90 1.96
CA ALA A 399 14.40 -3.16 2.10
C ALA A 399 15.62 -3.14 1.16
N ASP A 400 16.82 -3.02 1.73
CA ASP A 400 18.09 -2.76 1.05
C ASP A 400 18.98 -4.01 1.00
N GLY A 401 18.36 -5.18 0.75
CA GLY A 401 19.06 -6.44 0.59
C GLY A 401 19.91 -6.79 1.81
N ASP A 402 21.20 -7.02 1.60
CA ASP A 402 22.18 -7.34 2.65
C ASP A 402 22.42 -6.18 3.63
N ALA A 403 22.12 -4.94 3.24
CA ALA A 403 22.27 -3.77 4.11
C ALA A 403 21.06 -3.57 5.06
N GLY A 404 20.04 -4.42 4.95
CA GLY A 404 18.90 -4.48 5.87
C GLY A 404 17.82 -3.44 5.59
N LEU A 405 17.38 -2.67 6.61
CA LEU A 405 16.35 -1.64 6.46
C LEU A 405 17.00 -0.25 6.44
N LYS A 406 16.54 0.61 5.52
CA LYS A 406 16.82 2.05 5.54
C LYS A 406 15.53 2.83 5.79
N VAL A 407 15.60 3.86 6.64
CA VAL A 407 14.49 4.78 6.91
C VAL A 407 14.86 6.18 6.45
N LEU A 408 14.12 6.67 5.47
CA LEU A 408 14.28 8.00 4.90
C LEU A 408 13.18 8.93 5.42
N GLN A 409 13.54 10.10 5.91
CA GLN A 409 12.58 11.19 6.06
C GLN A 409 12.40 11.87 4.70
N LEU A 410 11.18 11.89 4.19
CA LEU A 410 10.85 12.45 2.88
C LEU A 410 10.36 13.89 2.98
N THR A 411 9.67 14.24 4.06
CA THR A 411 9.17 15.61 4.28
C THR A 411 9.25 16.01 5.74
N ASP A 412 9.56 17.28 5.99
CA ASP A 412 9.47 17.91 7.31
C ASP A 412 9.29 19.43 7.21
N PRO A 413 8.86 20.09 8.30
CA PRO A 413 8.60 21.53 8.29
C PRO A 413 9.81 22.43 8.01
N GLU A 414 11.04 21.94 8.19
CA GLU A 414 12.26 22.74 8.07
C GLU A 414 12.90 22.59 6.69
N SER A 415 12.98 21.37 6.16
CA SER A 415 13.67 21.06 4.91
C SER A 415 12.81 21.22 3.65
N VAL A 416 11.47 21.19 3.79
CA VAL A 416 10.56 21.19 2.63
C VAL A 416 9.74 22.48 2.54
N PRO A 417 10.05 23.39 1.59
CA PRO A 417 9.19 24.51 1.27
C PRO A 417 7.80 24.05 0.84
N GLY A 418 6.76 24.73 1.33
CA GLY A 418 5.38 24.36 0.99
C GLY A 418 4.92 23.03 1.58
N PHE A 419 5.58 22.54 2.63
CA PHE A 419 5.26 21.31 3.39
C PHE A 419 3.76 21.04 3.63
N TYR A 420 2.95 22.09 3.85
CA TYR A 420 1.50 21.96 4.06
C TYR A 420 0.66 21.76 2.79
N GLY A 421 1.28 21.72 1.61
CA GLY A 421 0.61 21.53 0.32
C GLY A 421 0.10 20.12 0.09
N PHE A 422 -0.62 19.91 -1.02
CA PHE A 422 -1.14 18.58 -1.37
C PHE A 422 0.00 17.60 -1.64
N ALA A 423 0.95 17.89 -2.51
CA ALA A 423 2.06 16.98 -2.76
C ALA A 423 3.37 17.78 -2.75
N PRO A 424 3.89 18.14 -1.54
CA PRO A 424 5.13 18.90 -1.44
C PRO A 424 6.29 18.13 -2.07
N VAL A 425 7.32 18.84 -2.55
CA VAL A 425 8.51 18.19 -3.12
C VAL A 425 9.26 17.47 -2.00
N PRO A 426 9.43 16.14 -2.07
CA PRO A 426 10.16 15.42 -1.04
C PRO A 426 11.63 15.83 -1.04
N HIS A 427 12.23 15.86 0.14
CA HIS A 427 13.65 16.07 0.35
C HIS A 427 14.20 14.89 1.19
N PRO A 428 14.43 13.73 0.54
CA PRO A 428 14.82 12.49 1.23
C PRO A 428 16.13 12.63 2.01
N LYS A 429 16.12 12.23 3.28
CA LYS A 429 17.29 12.16 4.15
C LYS A 429 17.31 10.82 4.88
N LEU A 430 18.42 10.08 4.80
CA LEU A 430 18.63 8.89 5.63
C LEU A 430 18.73 9.30 7.10
N ILE A 431 17.83 8.78 7.92
CA ILE A 431 17.73 9.13 9.35
C ILE A 431 17.97 7.94 10.27
N ALA A 432 17.77 6.71 9.79
CA ALA A 432 18.02 5.50 10.56
C ALA A 432 18.26 4.30 9.63
N GLU A 433 19.01 3.32 10.13
CA GLU A 433 19.23 2.05 9.44
C GLU A 433 19.27 0.87 10.41
N PHE A 434 18.95 -0.32 9.92
CA PHE A 434 19.06 -1.58 10.66
C PHE A 434 19.82 -2.59 9.83
N SER A 435 20.92 -3.11 10.37
CA SER A 435 21.68 -4.20 9.76
C SER A 435 21.09 -5.55 10.16
N SER A 436 20.57 -6.32 9.19
CA SER A 436 20.07 -7.67 9.44
C SER A 436 21.16 -8.72 9.26
N SER A 437 21.03 -9.85 9.94
CA SER A 437 21.91 -11.02 9.74
C SER A 437 21.67 -11.77 8.42
N LYS A 438 20.54 -11.48 7.75
CA LYS A 438 20.12 -12.07 6.49
C LYS A 438 19.52 -10.96 5.61
N PRO A 439 19.67 -11.04 4.28
CA PRO A 439 19.11 -10.03 3.39
C PRO A 439 17.59 -9.88 3.52
N LEU A 440 17.12 -8.64 3.45
CA LEU A 440 15.72 -8.24 3.48
C LEU A 440 15.26 -7.79 2.10
N TYR A 441 14.11 -8.29 1.64
CA TYR A 441 13.63 -8.11 0.27
C TYR A 441 12.29 -7.41 0.17
N ALA A 442 11.50 -7.40 1.25
CA ALA A 442 10.13 -6.90 1.23
C ALA A 442 9.82 -6.08 2.48
N VAL A 443 8.99 -5.05 2.32
CA VAL A 443 8.48 -4.22 3.41
C VAL A 443 6.96 -4.34 3.44
N THR A 444 6.36 -4.45 4.64
CA THR A 444 4.90 -4.44 4.75
C THR A 444 4.30 -3.16 4.17
N ARG A 445 3.07 -3.25 3.66
CA ARG A 445 2.23 -2.07 3.45
C ARG A 445 1.79 -1.46 4.78
N GLY A 446 1.62 -0.14 4.78
CA GLY A 446 1.09 0.61 5.92
C GLY A 446 -0.41 0.41 6.11
N LEU A 447 -0.93 0.88 7.24
CA LEU A 447 -2.38 0.99 7.45
C LEU A 447 -2.94 2.12 6.58
N GLU A 448 -3.82 1.79 5.64
CA GLU A 448 -4.47 2.74 4.73
C GLU A 448 -5.43 3.65 5.52
N ARG A 449 -5.05 4.90 5.81
CA ARG A 449 -5.85 5.80 6.68
C ARG A 449 -6.75 6.78 5.94
N ASP A 450 -6.50 7.03 4.65
CA ASP A 450 -7.30 7.91 3.79
C ASP A 450 -8.23 7.17 2.84
N ARG A 451 -8.28 5.83 2.93
CA ARG A 451 -9.16 5.00 2.12
C ARG A 451 -10.55 4.83 2.73
N ALA A 452 -11.57 5.20 1.97
CA ALA A 452 -12.99 5.07 2.33
C ALA A 452 -13.75 4.07 1.46
N VAL A 453 -13.31 3.91 0.22
CA VAL A 453 -13.96 3.07 -0.78
C VAL A 453 -12.89 2.43 -1.63
N ASP A 454 -13.14 1.23 -2.12
CA ASP A 454 -12.30 0.64 -3.14
C ASP A 454 -12.69 1.09 -4.55
N GLU A 455 -11.86 0.77 -5.53
CA GLU A 455 -11.98 1.19 -6.92
C GLU A 455 -13.22 0.58 -7.62
N THR A 456 -13.84 -0.42 -7.00
CA THR A 456 -15.11 -1.02 -7.43
C THR A 456 -16.34 -0.45 -6.72
N GLY A 457 -16.16 0.51 -5.80
CA GLY A 457 -17.24 1.22 -5.11
C GLY A 457 -17.68 0.58 -3.79
N GLU A 458 -16.93 -0.38 -3.27
CA GLU A 458 -17.24 -1.05 -2.01
C GLU A 458 -16.64 -0.30 -0.83
N GLN A 459 -17.42 -0.15 0.24
CA GLN A 459 -17.07 0.62 1.41
C GLN A 459 -16.00 -0.10 2.26
N VAL A 460 -15.09 0.65 2.89
CA VAL A 460 -14.05 0.09 3.77
C VAL A 460 -14.25 0.46 5.26
N PRO A 461 -14.26 1.75 5.67
CA PRO A 461 -14.56 2.16 7.04
C PRO A 461 -16.04 2.51 7.25
N VAL A 462 -16.47 2.54 8.51
CA VAL A 462 -17.79 3.04 8.92
C VAL A 462 -17.84 4.57 8.81
N PHE A 463 -19.00 5.11 8.40
CA PHE A 463 -19.24 6.55 8.32
C PHE A 463 -20.13 7.04 9.46
N GLY A 464 -19.88 8.26 9.94
CA GLY A 464 -20.44 8.80 11.19
C GLY A 464 -21.94 9.14 11.20
N ARG A 465 -22.70 8.82 10.13
CA ARG A 465 -24.15 9.03 10.08
C ARG A 465 -24.87 7.76 9.64
N LEU A 466 -26.07 7.56 10.18
CA LEU A 466 -26.93 6.43 9.86
C LEU A 466 -27.17 6.31 8.35
N GLY A 467 -26.93 5.13 7.77
CA GLY A 467 -27.09 4.87 6.34
C GLY A 467 -26.15 5.64 5.41
N SER A 468 -25.25 6.47 5.95
CA SER A 468 -24.24 7.14 5.15
C SER A 468 -23.10 6.18 4.79
N GLY A 469 -22.50 6.41 3.63
CA GLY A 469 -21.32 5.69 3.16
C GLY A 469 -20.67 6.48 2.03
N PRO A 470 -19.56 6.01 1.50
CA PRO A 470 -18.88 6.65 0.38
C PRO A 470 -19.74 6.63 -0.89
N LEU A 471 -19.32 7.36 -1.91
CA LEU A 471 -19.93 7.30 -3.24
C LEU A 471 -19.94 5.86 -3.75
N ARG A 472 -20.97 5.50 -4.54
CA ARG A 472 -20.96 4.24 -5.28
C ARG A 472 -20.16 4.41 -6.57
N LYS A 473 -19.77 3.29 -7.18
CA LYS A 473 -19.09 3.32 -8.48
C LYS A 473 -19.87 4.10 -9.53
N GLU A 474 -21.19 3.96 -9.57
CA GLU A 474 -22.03 4.68 -10.53
C GLU A 474 -22.07 6.20 -10.27
N ASP A 475 -21.96 6.63 -9.00
CA ASP A 475 -21.89 8.05 -8.66
C ASP A 475 -20.55 8.63 -9.10
N MET A 476 -19.45 7.91 -8.84
CA MET A 476 -18.10 8.31 -9.24
C MET A 476 -17.95 8.34 -10.76
N ASP A 477 -18.50 7.36 -11.48
CA ASP A 477 -18.48 7.32 -12.94
C ASP A 477 -19.21 8.53 -13.54
N ARG A 478 -20.30 9.02 -12.92
CA ARG A 478 -20.98 10.25 -13.38
C ARG A 478 -20.16 11.51 -13.18
N MET A 479 -19.20 11.48 -12.25
CA MET A 479 -18.26 12.59 -12.05
C MET A 479 -17.16 12.54 -13.10
N VAL A 480 -16.59 11.38 -13.42
CA VAL A 480 -15.39 11.30 -14.28
C VAL A 480 -15.65 10.86 -15.73
N LYS A 481 -16.89 10.46 -16.07
CA LYS A 481 -17.28 9.98 -17.40
C LYS A 481 -18.52 10.68 -17.93
N ARG A 482 -18.61 10.75 -19.25
CA ARG A 482 -19.81 11.14 -20.00
C ARG A 482 -20.81 9.98 -20.05
N ALA A 483 -22.03 10.27 -20.51
CA ALA A 483 -23.09 9.28 -20.64
C ALA A 483 -22.77 8.13 -21.64
N ASP A 484 -21.81 8.33 -22.54
CA ASP A 484 -21.31 7.32 -23.48
C ASP A 484 -20.15 6.48 -22.90
N GLY A 485 -19.79 6.69 -21.63
CA GLY A 485 -18.71 5.99 -20.93
C GLY A 485 -17.31 6.54 -21.20
N GLN A 486 -17.15 7.54 -22.07
CA GLN A 486 -15.86 8.17 -22.32
C GLN A 486 -15.46 9.09 -21.14
N PRO A 487 -14.16 9.22 -20.84
CA PRO A 487 -13.68 10.18 -19.84
C PRO A 487 -14.20 11.61 -20.10
N TRP A 488 -14.63 12.28 -19.05
CA TRP A 488 -15.06 13.68 -19.11
C TRP A 488 -13.99 14.61 -18.54
N PHE A 489 -13.38 15.37 -19.45
CA PHE A 489 -12.39 16.38 -19.09
C PHE A 489 -12.99 17.79 -18.97
N VAL A 490 -12.39 18.58 -18.09
CA VAL A 490 -12.71 19.99 -17.85
C VAL A 490 -11.44 20.82 -17.88
N LYS A 491 -11.59 22.11 -18.19
CA LYS A 491 -10.52 23.10 -18.17
C LYS A 491 -10.87 24.21 -17.21
N ASP A 492 -9.97 24.47 -16.27
CA ASP A 492 -10.10 25.62 -15.38
C ASP A 492 -9.57 26.88 -16.08
N THR A 493 -10.21 28.02 -15.84
CA THR A 493 -9.81 29.31 -16.42
C THR A 493 -9.09 30.18 -15.37
N PRO A 494 -7.96 30.83 -15.71
CA PRO A 494 -7.25 31.72 -14.79
C PRO A 494 -8.19 32.79 -14.20
N GLY A 495 -8.13 32.99 -12.88
CA GLY A 495 -9.01 33.89 -12.14
C GLY A 495 -10.17 33.22 -11.38
N THR A 496 -10.38 31.91 -11.57
CA THR A 496 -11.34 31.12 -10.77
C THR A 496 -10.71 30.37 -9.59
N GLY A 497 -9.42 30.54 -9.34
CA GLY A 497 -8.73 29.80 -8.28
C GLY A 497 -8.11 28.48 -8.71
N ALA A 498 -7.77 28.32 -9.99
CA ALA A 498 -7.06 27.16 -10.50
C ALA A 498 -5.79 26.88 -9.68
N LEU A 499 -5.53 25.61 -9.34
CA LEU A 499 -4.28 25.20 -8.73
C LEU A 499 -3.14 25.50 -9.72
N LEU A 500 -2.16 26.30 -9.31
CA LEU A 500 -0.96 26.49 -10.10
C LEU A 500 -0.16 25.19 -10.11
N PRO A 501 0.40 24.79 -11.28
CA PRO A 501 1.33 23.68 -11.35
C PRO A 501 2.44 23.80 -10.31
N ARG A 502 2.91 22.67 -9.78
CA ARG A 502 3.99 22.66 -8.78
C ARG A 502 5.21 23.42 -9.33
N GLY A 503 5.64 24.47 -8.60
CA GLY A 503 6.80 25.28 -8.95
C GLY A 503 6.51 26.57 -9.74
N GLN A 504 5.25 26.86 -10.10
CA GLN A 504 4.86 28.18 -10.62
C GLN A 504 4.37 29.09 -9.51
N THR A 505 4.77 30.36 -9.56
CA THR A 505 4.24 31.42 -8.70
C THR A 505 3.16 32.21 -9.43
N ASP A 506 2.29 32.93 -8.70
CA ASP A 506 1.30 33.84 -9.32
C ASP A 506 1.94 34.93 -10.20
N ASP A 507 3.27 35.10 -10.13
CA ASP A 507 4.06 36.09 -10.85
C ASP A 507 4.70 35.54 -12.16
N ASP A 508 4.57 34.23 -12.46
CA ASP A 508 5.00 33.58 -13.71
C ASP A 508 3.85 33.48 -14.74
#